data_AF-A0A118DUV2-F1
#
_entry.id   AF-A0A118DUV2-F1
#
_cell.length_a   1.000
_cell.length_b   1.000
_cell.length_c   1.000
_cell.angle_alpha   90.00
_cell.angle_beta   90.00
_cell.angle_gamma   90.00
#
_symmetry.space_group_name_H-M   'P 1'
#
loop_
_entity.id
_entity.type
_entity.pdbx_description
1 polymer ?
#
loop_
_entity_poly.entity_id
_entity_poly.type
_entity_poly.pdbx_seq_one_letter_code
_entity_poly.pdbx_strand_id
1 'polypeptide(L)'
;MTLKPRAKPTQSPAGNGNGDAPATLDACRRCTLWERATQPVPGAGPADARIMLIGEQPGDQEDRTGVPFVGAAGHLLARALDEAGIDRASVYLTNAVKHFKWESRGKRRLHKTPAQHEVAACRYWLERELDTLAPRVIVALGATALRAVLRDNDATLERTPIPVRTGEGCLVVATHHPSYVLRTRGADSRERAYRVLVDALRTAARLARGNGGARRAHGDAG
;
A
#
# COMPACT_ATOMS: atom_id res chain seq x y z
N MET A 1 11.38 19.34 -3.42
CA MET A 1 12.12 19.31 -2.15
C MET A 1 12.78 17.95 -2.01
N THR A 2 14.11 17.90 -2.18
CA THR A 2 14.89 16.67 -2.10
C THR A 2 15.05 16.29 -0.62
N LEU A 3 14.58 15.12 -0.23
CA LEU A 3 14.82 14.59 1.12
C LEU A 3 16.34 14.45 1.33
N LYS A 4 16.86 14.98 2.45
CA LYS A 4 18.27 14.84 2.83
C LYS A 4 18.65 13.35 2.95
N PRO A 5 19.89 12.96 2.60
CA PRO A 5 20.34 11.58 2.80
C PRO A 5 20.33 11.27 4.30
N ARG A 6 19.60 10.23 4.70
CA ARG A 6 19.63 9.73 6.09
C ARG A 6 20.84 8.81 6.29
N ALA A 7 21.43 8.92 7.48
CA ALA A 7 22.52 8.11 7.97
C ALA A 7 22.20 6.60 7.92
N LYS A 8 23.26 5.77 7.84
CA LYS A 8 23.17 4.30 7.90
C LYS A 8 22.35 3.87 9.12
N PRO A 9 21.45 2.87 9.00
CA PRO A 9 20.68 2.42 10.14
C PRO A 9 21.63 1.76 11.15
N THR A 10 21.70 2.35 12.34
CA THR A 10 22.18 1.68 13.55
C THR A 10 21.23 0.52 13.84
N GLN A 11 21.81 -0.65 14.05
CA GLN A 11 21.07 -1.86 14.40
C GLN A 11 20.32 -1.61 15.71
N SER A 12 19.00 -1.72 15.68
CA SER A 12 18.14 -1.63 16.86
C SER A 12 17.95 -3.02 17.47
N PRO A 13 17.94 -3.19 18.80
CA PRO A 13 17.98 -4.49 19.45
C PRO A 13 16.64 -5.24 19.37
N ALA A 14 16.79 -6.56 19.26
CA ALA A 14 15.83 -7.66 19.23
C ALA A 14 14.36 -7.39 19.65
N GLY A 15 13.45 -7.57 18.69
CA GLY A 15 12.08 -8.03 18.89
C GLY A 15 11.83 -9.25 18.00
N ASN A 16 11.39 -10.36 18.57
CA ASN A 16 11.30 -11.69 17.95
C ASN A 16 10.60 -11.65 16.56
N GLY A 17 11.33 -12.05 15.50
CA GLY A 17 10.81 -12.15 14.13
C GLY A 17 11.88 -12.18 13.02
N ASN A 18 13.15 -11.96 13.33
CA ASN A 18 14.26 -12.01 12.37
C ASN A 18 14.87 -13.42 12.28
N GLY A 19 14.36 -14.24 11.37
CA GLY A 19 15.01 -15.50 10.98
C GLY A 19 14.24 -16.31 9.95
N ASP A 20 12.91 -16.20 9.94
CA ASP A 20 12.07 -17.02 9.06
C ASP A 20 11.91 -16.36 7.68
N ALA A 21 12.50 -16.93 6.63
CA ALA A 21 12.38 -16.49 5.24
C ALA A 21 11.43 -17.44 4.50
N PRO A 22 10.11 -17.35 4.74
CA PRO A 22 9.15 -18.28 4.16
C PRO A 22 9.22 -18.21 2.63
N ALA A 23 9.35 -19.38 1.99
CA ALA A 23 9.43 -19.48 0.54
C ALA A 23 8.14 -19.05 -0.16
N THR A 24 6.99 -19.29 0.47
CA THR A 24 5.66 -18.95 -0.05
C THR A 24 4.86 -18.15 0.96
N LEU A 25 3.91 -17.36 0.45
CA LEU A 25 3.07 -16.51 1.30
C LEU A 25 2.17 -17.35 2.24
N ASP A 26 1.68 -18.51 1.78
CA ASP A 26 0.86 -19.44 2.57
C ASP A 26 1.61 -20.02 3.78
N ALA A 27 2.93 -20.21 3.64
CA ALA A 27 3.80 -20.68 4.71
C ALA A 27 4.23 -19.56 5.67
N CYS A 28 3.85 -18.31 5.44
CA CYS A 28 4.35 -17.18 6.24
C CYS A 28 3.87 -17.25 7.70
N ARG A 29 4.81 -17.27 8.64
CA ARG A 29 4.56 -17.23 10.09
C ARG A 29 5.24 -16.05 10.81
N ARG A 30 5.68 -15.05 10.05
CA ARG A 30 6.46 -13.88 10.54
C ARG A 30 5.71 -12.97 11.54
N CYS A 31 4.39 -13.07 11.67
CA CYS A 31 3.58 -12.39 12.69
C CYS A 31 2.33 -13.22 13.00
N THR A 32 1.64 -13.01 14.12
CA THR A 32 0.51 -13.86 14.56
C THR A 32 -0.78 -13.74 13.73
N LEU A 33 -0.83 -12.84 12.73
CA LEU A 33 -2.05 -12.63 11.94
C LEU A 33 -2.48 -13.86 11.13
N TRP A 34 -1.56 -14.76 10.78
CA TRP A 34 -1.89 -16.01 10.08
C TRP A 34 -2.79 -16.93 10.92
N GLU A 35 -2.77 -16.83 12.25
CA GLU A 35 -3.48 -17.77 13.14
C GLU A 35 -5.00 -17.67 13.01
N ARG A 36 -5.52 -16.49 12.65
CA ARG A 36 -6.96 -16.20 12.58
C ARG A 36 -7.46 -15.81 11.21
N ALA A 37 -6.57 -15.39 10.30
CA ALA A 37 -6.92 -15.18 8.92
C ALA A 37 -7.31 -16.52 8.27
N THR A 38 -8.18 -16.49 7.26
CA THR A 38 -8.54 -17.71 6.52
C THR A 38 -7.38 -18.16 5.64
N GLN A 39 -6.74 -17.19 4.99
CA GLN A 39 -5.60 -17.37 4.10
C GLN A 39 -4.90 -16.01 3.94
N PRO A 40 -3.64 -15.96 3.48
CA PRO A 40 -3.08 -14.72 3.01
C PRO A 40 -3.74 -14.25 1.72
N VAL A 41 -3.70 -12.95 1.48
CA VAL A 41 -4.15 -12.33 0.24
C VAL A 41 -2.94 -11.71 -0.46
N PRO A 42 -2.45 -12.31 -1.57
CA PRO A 42 -1.37 -11.73 -2.36
C PRO A 42 -1.85 -10.46 -3.08
N GLY A 43 -0.91 -9.72 -3.67
CA GLY A 43 -1.27 -8.71 -4.65
C GLY A 43 -1.76 -9.34 -5.95
N ALA A 44 -2.47 -8.55 -6.75
CA ALA A 44 -3.03 -8.97 -8.03
C ALA A 44 -2.95 -7.85 -9.07
N GLY A 45 -2.56 -8.21 -10.30
CA GLY A 45 -2.42 -7.30 -11.43
C GLY A 45 -1.30 -7.76 -12.36
N PRO A 46 -1.06 -7.03 -13.46
CA PRO A 46 -0.03 -7.39 -14.43
C PRO A 46 1.37 -7.13 -13.86
N ALA A 47 2.35 -7.94 -14.26
CA ALA A 47 3.73 -7.86 -13.77
C ALA A 47 4.47 -6.59 -14.25
N ASP A 48 3.97 -5.94 -15.31
CA ASP A 48 4.50 -4.70 -15.88
C ASP A 48 3.69 -3.45 -15.47
N ALA A 49 2.84 -3.56 -14.44
CA ALA A 49 2.02 -2.46 -13.94
C ALA A 49 2.89 -1.25 -13.55
N ARG A 50 2.70 -0.12 -14.26
CA ARG A 50 3.39 1.14 -13.94
C ARG A 50 2.84 1.83 -12.68
N ILE A 51 1.61 1.49 -12.29
CA ILE A 51 0.95 2.02 -11.10
C ILE A 51 0.64 0.85 -10.16
N MET A 52 1.12 0.95 -8.93
CA MET A 52 0.83 0.03 -7.85
C MET A 52 -0.01 0.74 -6.78
N LEU A 53 -1.16 0.19 -6.40
CA LEU A 53 -1.97 0.71 -5.31
C LEU A 53 -1.82 -0.19 -4.08
N ILE A 54 -1.52 0.42 -2.95
CA ILE A 54 -1.22 -0.29 -1.70
C ILE A 54 -2.22 0.15 -0.64
N GLY A 55 -3.04 -0.78 -0.15
CA GLY A 55 -3.93 -0.60 1.00
C GLY A 55 -3.29 -1.01 2.32
N GLU A 56 -4.11 -1.05 3.37
CA GLU A 56 -3.67 -1.43 4.73
C GLU A 56 -3.50 -2.94 4.88
N GLN A 57 -4.60 -3.68 4.73
CA GLN A 57 -4.68 -5.13 4.90
C GLN A 57 -5.92 -5.67 4.16
N PRO A 58 -6.06 -7.00 3.99
CA PRO A 58 -7.27 -7.57 3.43
C PRO A 58 -8.46 -7.36 4.36
N GLY A 59 -9.67 -7.24 3.81
CA GLY A 59 -10.91 -7.22 4.57
C GLY A 59 -11.56 -8.60 4.66
N ASP A 60 -12.79 -8.62 5.17
CA ASP A 60 -13.57 -9.84 5.39
C ASP A 60 -13.83 -10.64 4.10
N GLN A 61 -14.05 -9.96 2.98
CA GLN A 61 -14.33 -10.62 1.71
C GLN A 61 -13.04 -11.04 1.00
N GLU A 62 -12.02 -10.18 1.04
CA GLU A 62 -10.69 -10.46 0.50
C GLU A 62 -10.09 -11.70 1.18
N ASP A 63 -10.16 -11.79 2.50
CA ASP A 63 -9.67 -12.93 3.27
C ASP A 63 -10.37 -14.26 2.92
N ARG A 64 -11.66 -14.23 2.56
CA ARG A 64 -12.37 -15.45 2.12
C ARG A 64 -12.08 -15.83 0.67
N THR A 65 -11.81 -14.85 -0.18
CA THR A 65 -11.69 -15.05 -1.63
C THR A 65 -10.24 -15.15 -2.11
N GLY A 66 -9.27 -14.70 -1.31
CA GLY A 66 -7.87 -14.62 -1.71
C GLY A 66 -7.56 -13.48 -2.67
N VAL A 67 -8.50 -12.56 -2.95
CA VAL A 67 -8.34 -11.49 -3.95
C VAL A 67 -8.40 -10.12 -3.28
N PRO A 68 -7.45 -9.19 -3.54
CA PRO A 68 -7.45 -7.87 -2.91
C PRO A 68 -8.53 -6.95 -3.50
N PHE A 69 -9.10 -6.09 -2.65
CA PHE A 69 -10.09 -5.06 -3.03
C PHE A 69 -11.29 -5.61 -3.81
N VAL A 70 -11.97 -6.62 -3.25
CA VAL A 70 -13.21 -7.18 -3.80
C VAL A 70 -14.46 -6.81 -3.01
N GLY A 71 -14.32 -6.26 -1.80
CA GLY A 71 -15.44 -5.77 -1.00
C GLY A 71 -15.90 -4.35 -1.34
N ALA A 72 -16.73 -3.78 -0.48
CA ALA A 72 -17.30 -2.44 -0.68
C ALA A 72 -16.24 -1.36 -0.94
N ALA A 73 -15.11 -1.42 -0.22
CA ALA A 73 -13.97 -0.51 -0.44
C ALA A 73 -13.34 -0.71 -1.83
N GLY A 74 -13.27 -1.96 -2.31
CA GLY A 74 -12.79 -2.31 -3.63
C GLY A 74 -13.70 -1.85 -4.76
N HIS A 75 -15.02 -1.96 -4.58
CA HIS A 75 -15.99 -1.41 -5.53
C HIS A 75 -15.92 0.12 -5.61
N LEU A 76 -15.75 0.81 -4.47
CA LEU A 76 -15.54 2.25 -4.48
C LEU A 76 -14.24 2.63 -5.19
N LEU A 77 -13.15 1.87 -4.95
CA LEU A 77 -11.89 2.07 -5.65
C LEU A 77 -12.02 1.84 -7.16
N ALA A 78 -12.76 0.82 -7.59
CA ALA A 78 -13.01 0.56 -9.01
C ALA A 78 -13.71 1.74 -9.70
N ARG A 79 -14.72 2.33 -9.06
CA ARG A 79 -15.37 3.56 -9.58
C ARG A 79 -14.40 4.75 -9.64
N ALA A 80 -13.58 4.93 -8.60
CA ALA A 80 -12.61 6.02 -8.58
C ALA A 80 -11.52 5.87 -9.65
N LEU A 81 -11.09 4.63 -9.95
CA LEU A 81 -10.16 4.33 -11.04
C LEU A 81 -10.78 4.66 -12.41
N ASP A 82 -12.01 4.23 -12.65
CA ASP A 82 -12.77 4.52 -13.87
C ASP A 82 -12.91 6.04 -14.10
N GLU A 83 -13.32 6.78 -13.07
CA GLU A 83 -13.44 8.25 -13.12
C GLU A 83 -12.10 8.98 -13.29
N ALA A 84 -11.00 8.36 -12.85
CA ALA A 84 -9.64 8.85 -13.07
C ALA A 84 -9.09 8.48 -14.46
N GLY A 85 -9.84 7.71 -15.27
CA GLY A 85 -9.40 7.23 -16.58
C GLY A 85 -8.28 6.19 -16.49
N ILE A 86 -8.30 5.36 -15.45
CA ILE A 86 -7.34 4.29 -15.21
C ILE A 86 -8.06 2.95 -15.33
N ASP A 87 -7.64 2.13 -16.29
CA ASP A 87 -8.13 0.76 -16.37
C ASP A 87 -7.64 -0.05 -15.16
N ARG A 88 -8.57 -0.65 -14.41
CA ARG A 88 -8.25 -1.52 -13.27
C ARG A 88 -7.38 -2.72 -13.67
N ALA A 89 -7.51 -3.24 -14.88
CA ALA A 89 -6.68 -4.35 -15.35
C ALA A 89 -5.22 -3.93 -15.60
N SER A 90 -4.93 -2.63 -15.69
CA SER A 90 -3.59 -2.09 -15.94
C SER A 90 -2.77 -1.77 -14.68
N VAL A 91 -3.37 -1.95 -13.49
CA VAL A 91 -2.73 -1.61 -12.21
C VAL A 91 -2.51 -2.85 -11.35
N TYR A 92 -1.49 -2.79 -10.49
CA TYR A 92 -1.25 -3.81 -9.48
C TYR A 92 -1.84 -3.39 -8.14
N LEU A 93 -2.68 -4.22 -7.55
CA LEU A 93 -3.38 -3.97 -6.29
C LEU A 93 -2.84 -4.87 -5.20
N THR A 94 -2.45 -4.31 -4.05
CA THR A 94 -1.99 -5.10 -2.91
C THR A 94 -2.22 -4.38 -1.58
N ASN A 95 -1.80 -4.99 -0.48
CA ASN A 95 -1.86 -4.39 0.86
C ASN A 95 -0.50 -4.44 1.57
N ALA A 96 -0.26 -3.51 2.50
CA ALA A 96 0.94 -3.50 3.33
C ALA A 96 1.06 -4.75 4.22
N VAL A 97 -0.07 -5.27 4.68
CA VAL A 97 -0.18 -6.54 5.42
C VAL A 97 -0.97 -7.55 4.59
N LYS A 98 -0.58 -8.83 4.61
CA LYS A 98 -1.15 -9.89 3.77
C LYS A 98 -2.21 -10.76 4.44
N HIS A 99 -2.39 -10.67 5.75
CA HIS A 99 -3.40 -11.42 6.50
C HIS A 99 -4.41 -10.47 7.14
N PHE A 100 -5.68 -10.86 7.17
CA PHE A 100 -6.74 -10.02 7.74
C PHE A 100 -6.68 -10.06 9.27
N LYS A 101 -6.43 -8.90 9.89
CA LYS A 101 -6.58 -8.73 11.34
C LYS A 101 -8.01 -8.36 11.71
N TRP A 102 -8.62 -9.20 12.53
CA TRP A 102 -9.99 -9.00 12.98
C TRP A 102 -10.26 -9.58 14.36
N GLU A 103 -11.34 -9.11 14.97
CA GLU A 103 -11.91 -9.64 16.22
C GLU A 103 -13.35 -10.09 15.99
N SER A 104 -13.77 -11.15 16.69
CA SER A 104 -15.14 -11.62 16.63
C SER A 104 -16.07 -10.69 17.40
N ARG A 105 -17.18 -10.30 16.76
CA ARG A 105 -18.31 -9.62 17.41
C ARG A 105 -19.59 -10.36 17.01
N GLY A 106 -19.96 -11.35 17.82
CA GLY A 106 -21.02 -12.30 17.48
C GLY A 106 -20.62 -13.12 16.23
N LYS A 107 -21.46 -13.10 15.20
CA LYS A 107 -21.17 -13.78 13.91
C LYS A 107 -20.32 -12.93 12.95
N ARG A 108 -19.96 -11.69 13.31
CA ARG A 108 -19.28 -10.74 12.43
C ARG A 108 -17.78 -10.67 12.74
N ARG A 109 -16.98 -10.56 11.68
CA ARG A 109 -15.55 -10.27 11.78
C ARG A 109 -15.32 -8.77 11.71
N LEU A 110 -14.89 -8.18 12.82
CA LEU A 110 -14.63 -6.75 12.91
C LEU A 110 -13.16 -6.46 12.64
N HIS A 111 -12.90 -5.74 11.56
CA HIS A 111 -11.57 -5.28 11.18
C HIS A 111 -10.87 -4.52 12.32
N LYS A 112 -9.58 -4.81 12.54
CA LYS A 112 -8.71 -4.06 13.44
C LYS A 112 -7.46 -3.63 12.69
N THR A 113 -7.03 -2.39 12.91
CA THR A 113 -5.81 -1.87 12.28
C THR A 113 -4.59 -2.70 12.69
N PRO A 114 -3.72 -3.09 11.75
CA PRO A 114 -2.47 -3.77 12.07
C PRO A 114 -1.61 -2.93 13.01
N ALA A 115 -0.96 -3.59 13.96
CA ALA A 115 0.05 -2.98 14.80
C ALA A 115 1.33 -2.72 13.99
N GLN A 116 2.15 -1.77 14.44
CA GLN A 116 3.40 -1.41 13.74
C GLN A 116 4.33 -2.60 13.52
N HIS A 117 4.43 -3.52 14.50
CA HIS A 117 5.25 -4.72 14.36
C HIS A 117 4.71 -5.73 13.33
N GLU A 118 3.39 -5.79 13.12
CA GLU A 118 2.77 -6.64 12.08
C GLU A 118 3.06 -6.06 10.69
N VAL A 119 2.97 -4.73 10.53
CA VAL A 119 3.37 -4.04 9.30
C VAL A 119 4.86 -4.26 9.02
N ALA A 120 5.72 -4.11 10.02
CA ALA A 120 7.15 -4.35 9.90
C ALA A 120 7.49 -5.80 9.53
N ALA A 121 6.79 -6.78 10.12
CA ALA A 121 6.97 -8.19 9.80
C ALA A 121 6.55 -8.52 8.35
N CYS A 122 5.45 -7.94 7.89
CA CYS A 122 4.90 -8.17 6.56
C CYS A 122 5.62 -7.39 5.46
N ARG A 123 6.44 -6.39 5.82
CA ARG A 123 7.30 -5.66 4.89
C ARG A 123 8.16 -6.58 4.02
N TYR A 124 8.55 -7.74 4.54
CA TYR A 124 9.21 -8.80 3.78
C TYR A 124 8.52 -9.12 2.44
N TRP A 125 7.19 -9.23 2.44
CA TRP A 125 6.42 -9.52 1.24
C TRP A 125 6.21 -8.29 0.35
N LEU A 126 5.99 -7.13 0.98
CA LEU A 126 5.81 -5.88 0.24
C LEU A 126 7.06 -5.48 -0.54
N GLU A 127 8.24 -5.62 0.08
CA GLU A 127 9.53 -5.35 -0.58
C GLU A 127 9.73 -6.25 -1.79
N ARG A 128 9.40 -7.54 -1.68
CA ARG A 128 9.50 -8.48 -2.82
C ARG A 128 8.57 -8.11 -3.98
N GLU A 129 7.35 -7.67 -3.69
CA GLU A 129 6.46 -7.15 -4.74
C GLU A 129 7.04 -5.89 -5.37
N LEU A 130 7.51 -4.93 -4.57
CA LEU A 130 8.11 -3.68 -5.05
C LEU A 130 9.34 -3.93 -5.92
N ASP A 131 10.22 -4.85 -5.50
CA ASP A 131 11.44 -5.21 -6.24
C ASP A 131 11.12 -5.93 -7.55
N THR A 132 10.10 -6.79 -7.54
CA THR A 132 9.70 -7.56 -8.74
C THR A 132 8.96 -6.70 -9.75
N LEU A 133 8.04 -5.84 -9.31
CA LEU A 133 7.23 -4.99 -10.18
C LEU A 133 7.96 -3.72 -10.62
N ALA A 134 8.86 -3.20 -9.78
CA ALA A 134 9.53 -1.90 -9.96
C ALA A 134 8.55 -0.79 -10.45
N PRO A 135 7.43 -0.56 -9.73
CA PRO A 135 6.40 0.34 -10.21
C PRO A 135 6.92 1.77 -10.29
N ARG A 136 6.50 2.49 -11.31
CA ARG A 136 6.89 3.89 -11.46
C ARG A 136 6.22 4.79 -10.44
N VAL A 137 4.95 4.50 -10.15
CA VAL A 137 4.13 5.26 -9.20
C VAL A 137 3.45 4.31 -8.23
N ILE A 138 3.51 4.64 -6.95
CA ILE A 138 2.81 3.98 -5.87
C ILE A 138 1.70 4.91 -5.39
N VAL A 139 0.47 4.41 -5.28
CA VAL A 139 -0.64 5.10 -4.61
C VAL A 139 -0.83 4.47 -3.23
N ALA A 140 -0.45 5.20 -2.19
CA ALA A 140 -0.64 4.77 -0.81
C ALA A 140 -2.06 5.14 -0.34
N LEU A 141 -2.91 4.12 -0.17
CA LEU A 141 -4.29 4.26 0.25
C LEU A 141 -4.36 4.25 1.78
N GLY A 142 -4.30 5.45 2.39
CA GLY A 142 -4.34 5.64 3.84
C GLY A 142 -2.97 5.65 4.53
N ALA A 143 -2.98 6.00 5.82
CA ALA A 143 -1.76 6.23 6.58
C ALA A 143 -0.90 4.98 6.76
N THR A 144 -1.51 3.81 6.99
CA THR A 144 -0.75 2.56 7.19
C THR A 144 0.04 2.17 5.93
N ALA A 145 -0.58 2.26 4.75
CA ALA A 145 0.10 2.04 3.48
C ALA A 145 1.23 3.07 3.25
N LEU A 146 0.97 4.35 3.55
CA LEU A 146 1.96 5.40 3.39
C LEU A 146 3.21 5.15 4.24
N ARG A 147 3.01 4.82 5.54
CA ARG A 147 4.10 4.51 6.47
C ARG A 147 4.89 3.29 6.03
N ALA A 148 4.20 2.25 5.54
CA ALA A 148 4.83 1.04 5.05
C ALA A 148 5.74 1.32 3.83
N VAL A 149 5.24 2.09 2.86
CA VAL A 149 5.98 2.44 1.63
C VAL A 149 7.16 3.37 1.93
N LEU A 150 6.95 4.41 2.74
CA LEU A 150 8.01 5.38 3.05
C LEU A 150 9.01 4.89 4.11
N ARG A 151 8.73 3.75 4.75
CA ARG A 151 9.48 3.23 5.90
C ARG A 151 9.62 4.28 7.00
N ASP A 152 8.58 5.06 7.20
CA ASP A 152 8.52 6.18 8.14
C ASP A 152 7.22 6.12 8.95
N ASN A 153 7.32 5.80 10.24
CA ASN A 153 6.17 5.70 11.14
C ASN A 153 5.51 7.06 11.44
N ASP A 154 6.23 8.17 11.24
CA ASP A 154 5.75 9.53 11.47
C ASP A 154 5.08 10.13 10.23
N ALA A 155 5.07 9.40 9.11
CA ALA A 155 4.38 9.82 7.91
C ALA A 155 2.87 9.90 8.15
N THR A 156 2.28 11.00 7.69
CA THR A 156 0.83 11.23 7.68
C THR A 156 0.39 11.76 6.32
N LEU A 157 -0.91 11.65 6.02
CA LEU A 157 -1.47 12.17 4.78
C LEU A 157 -1.33 13.70 4.71
N GLU A 158 -1.54 14.37 5.84
CA GLU A 158 -1.46 15.84 5.97
C GLU A 158 -0.05 16.36 5.73
N ARG A 159 0.96 15.60 6.18
CA ARG A 159 2.39 15.93 5.97
C ARG A 159 2.90 15.52 4.59
N THR A 160 2.09 14.81 3.81
CA THR A 160 2.43 14.33 2.46
C THR A 160 1.39 14.79 1.42
N PRO A 161 1.14 16.11 1.30
CA PRO A 161 0.08 16.64 0.43
C PRO A 161 0.45 16.58 -1.06
N ILE A 162 1.74 16.38 -1.37
CA ILE A 162 2.27 16.30 -2.73
C ILE A 162 3.03 14.99 -2.92
N PRO A 163 3.19 14.52 -4.18
CA PRO A 163 3.96 13.32 -4.45
C PRO A 163 5.41 13.44 -3.96
N VAL A 164 5.90 12.39 -3.32
CA VAL A 164 7.29 12.29 -2.84
C VAL A 164 8.03 11.19 -3.59
N ARG A 165 9.36 11.23 -3.61
CA ARG A 165 10.18 10.20 -4.24
C ARG A 165 10.87 9.35 -3.18
N THR A 166 10.79 8.03 -3.31
CA THR A 166 11.54 7.09 -2.44
C THR A 166 13.02 7.07 -2.81
N GLY A 167 13.86 6.46 -1.96
CA GLY A 167 15.29 6.29 -2.26
C GLY A 167 15.54 5.45 -3.52
N GLU A 168 14.64 4.51 -3.78
CA GLU A 168 14.60 3.60 -4.93
C GLU A 168 14.04 4.27 -6.20
N GLY A 169 13.66 5.55 -6.11
CA GLY A 169 13.23 6.35 -7.26
C GLY A 169 11.74 6.26 -7.58
N CYS A 170 10.94 5.48 -6.85
CA CYS A 170 9.49 5.40 -7.01
C CYS A 170 8.81 6.71 -6.57
N LEU A 171 7.78 7.15 -7.31
CA LEU A 171 6.95 8.28 -6.88
C LEU A 171 5.79 7.76 -6.02
N VAL A 172 5.54 8.38 -4.86
CA VAL A 172 4.47 7.99 -3.94
C VAL A 172 3.43 9.10 -3.90
N VAL A 173 2.19 8.76 -4.23
CA VAL A 173 1.01 9.62 -4.09
C VAL A 173 0.21 9.10 -2.90
N ALA A 174 0.02 9.93 -1.88
CA ALA A 174 -0.76 9.58 -0.69
C ALA A 174 -2.22 10.03 -0.86
N THR A 175 -3.18 9.22 -0.42
CA THR A 175 -4.59 9.59 -0.41
C THR A 175 -5.39 8.85 0.66
N HIS A 176 -6.67 9.19 0.80
CA HIS A 176 -7.56 8.49 1.70
C HIS A 176 -7.80 7.04 1.25
N HIS A 177 -7.87 6.13 2.21
CA HIS A 177 -8.30 4.77 1.93
C HIS A 177 -9.79 4.74 1.51
N PRO A 178 -10.21 3.94 0.51
CA PRO A 178 -11.61 3.86 0.08
C PRO A 178 -12.61 3.55 1.22
N SER A 179 -12.20 2.76 2.22
CA SER A 179 -13.04 2.49 3.39
C SER A 179 -13.24 3.71 4.30
N TYR A 180 -12.33 4.69 4.29
CA TYR A 180 -12.52 5.96 5.00
C TYR A 180 -13.68 6.71 4.34
N VAL A 181 -13.67 6.84 3.01
CA VAL A 181 -14.75 7.47 2.23
C VAL A 181 -16.11 6.84 2.58
N LEU A 182 -16.21 5.51 2.59
CA LEU A 182 -17.45 4.80 2.93
C LEU A 182 -17.94 5.07 4.36
N ARG A 183 -17.03 5.28 5.31
CA ARG A 183 -17.37 5.51 6.73
C ARG A 183 -17.59 6.99 7.06
N THR A 184 -17.21 7.90 6.17
CA THR A 184 -17.42 9.34 6.34
C THR A 184 -18.91 9.67 6.40
N ARG A 185 -19.30 10.37 7.48
CA ARG A 185 -20.66 10.86 7.71
C ARG A 185 -20.84 12.24 7.05
N GLY A 186 -22.06 12.51 6.59
CA GLY A 186 -22.40 13.70 5.82
C GLY A 186 -22.07 13.54 4.33
N ALA A 187 -23.01 13.90 3.46
CA ALA A 187 -22.88 13.75 2.01
C ALA A 187 -21.69 14.58 1.49
N ASP A 188 -21.61 15.86 1.86
CA ASP A 188 -20.55 16.76 1.40
C ASP A 188 -19.15 16.33 1.84
N SER A 189 -19.02 15.85 3.08
CA SER A 189 -17.74 15.36 3.60
C SER A 189 -17.29 14.09 2.89
N ARG A 190 -18.24 13.17 2.61
CA ARG A 190 -17.96 11.95 1.86
C ARG A 190 -17.55 12.26 0.43
N GLU A 191 -18.26 13.18 -0.21
CA GLU A 191 -17.99 13.64 -1.56
C GLU A 191 -16.61 14.30 -1.65
N ARG A 192 -16.25 15.17 -0.71
CA ARG A 192 -14.89 15.73 -0.63
C ARG A 192 -13.82 14.65 -0.48
N ALA A 193 -14.03 13.68 0.41
CA ALA A 193 -13.08 12.58 0.60
C ALA A 193 -12.93 11.71 -0.66
N TYR A 194 -14.03 11.50 -1.39
CA TYR A 194 -14.03 10.79 -2.67
C TYR A 194 -13.26 11.55 -3.76
N ARG A 195 -13.46 12.87 -3.88
CA ARG A 195 -12.70 13.71 -4.83
C ARG A 195 -11.18 13.67 -4.56
N VAL A 196 -10.76 13.73 -3.30
CA VAL A 196 -9.34 13.60 -2.92
C VAL A 196 -8.75 12.25 -3.38
N LEU A 197 -9.54 11.17 -3.33
CA LEU A 197 -9.13 9.87 -3.88
C LEU A 197 -8.97 9.94 -5.40
N VAL A 198 -9.98 10.45 -6.12
CA VAL A 198 -9.95 10.56 -7.59
C VAL A 198 -8.79 11.45 -8.07
N ASP A 199 -8.56 12.60 -7.44
CA ASP A 199 -7.50 13.53 -7.82
C ASP A 199 -6.09 12.96 -7.58
N ALA A 200 -5.92 12.16 -6.54
CA ALA A 200 -4.69 11.40 -6.31
C ALA A 200 -4.46 10.36 -7.42
N LEU A 201 -5.50 9.64 -7.83
CA LEU A 201 -5.43 8.68 -8.94
C LEU A 201 -5.08 9.39 -10.27
N ARG A 202 -5.73 10.52 -10.59
CA ARG A 202 -5.39 11.35 -11.76
C ARG A 202 -3.94 11.83 -11.72
N THR A 203 -3.45 12.20 -10.54
CA THR A 203 -2.04 12.57 -10.35
C THR A 203 -1.12 11.38 -10.61
N ALA A 204 -1.45 10.20 -10.09
CA ALA A 204 -0.68 8.99 -10.37
C ALA A 204 -0.64 8.64 -11.86
N ALA A 205 -1.78 8.74 -12.55
CA ALA A 205 -1.86 8.51 -14.00
C ALA A 205 -0.95 9.46 -14.79
N ARG A 206 -0.94 10.76 -14.46
CA ARG A 206 -0.04 11.75 -15.09
C ARG A 206 1.42 11.42 -14.84
N LEU A 207 1.78 11.07 -13.60
CA LEU A 207 3.15 10.74 -13.22
C LEU A 207 3.65 9.44 -13.87
N ALA A 208 2.76 8.48 -14.10
CA ALA A 208 3.07 7.22 -14.79
C ALA A 208 3.31 7.43 -16.30
N ARG A 209 2.64 8.43 -16.91
CA ARG A 209 2.76 8.77 -18.34
C ARG A 209 3.93 9.70 -18.67
N GLY A 210 4.35 10.60 -17.78
CA GLY A 210 5.47 11.52 -18.05
C GLY A 210 6.75 10.77 -18.43
N ASN A 211 7.75 11.34 -19.06
CA ASN A 211 8.99 10.61 -19.37
C ASN A 211 9.90 10.45 -18.13
N GLY A 212 10.71 9.39 -18.11
CA GLY A 212 11.74 9.12 -17.09
C GLY A 212 12.92 10.09 -17.14
N GLY A 213 12.69 11.38 -16.92
CA GLY A 213 13.73 12.41 -16.84
C GLY A 213 14.36 12.48 -15.45
N ALA A 214 15.27 11.55 -15.16
CA ALA A 214 16.48 11.73 -14.35
C ALA A 214 17.08 10.35 -13.98
N ARG A 215 17.59 9.61 -14.98
CA ARG A 215 18.82 8.87 -14.73
C ARG A 215 19.88 9.93 -14.40
N ARG A 216 20.30 10.02 -13.14
CA ARG A 216 21.52 10.75 -12.82
C ARG A 216 22.66 9.98 -13.46
N ALA A 217 23.29 10.60 -14.44
CA ALA A 217 24.66 10.29 -14.80
C ALA A 217 25.55 10.48 -13.56
N HIS A 218 26.21 9.40 -13.16
CA HIS A 218 27.32 9.36 -12.21
C HIS A 218 28.08 8.07 -12.56
N GLY A 219 29.28 8.08 -13.10
CA GLY A 219 30.15 9.13 -13.56
C GLY A 219 31.39 8.43 -14.12
N ASP A 220 31.74 8.74 -15.36
CA ASP A 220 33.12 8.58 -15.81
C ASP A 220 33.86 9.84 -15.37
N ALA A 221 34.90 9.65 -14.55
CA ALA A 221 35.92 10.65 -14.31
C ALA A 221 37.18 9.93 -13.82
N GLY A 222 38.21 9.90 -14.69
CA GLY A 222 39.62 9.79 -14.33
C GLY A 222 40.19 8.39 -14.26
#